data_AF-A0A9Q0QG66-F1
#
_entry.id   AF-A0A9Q0QG66-F1
#
_cell.length_a   1.000
_cell.length_b   1.000
_cell.length_c   1.000
_cell.angle_alpha   90.00
_cell.angle_beta   90.00
_cell.angle_gamma   90.00
#
_symmetry.space_group_name_H-M   'P 1'
#
loop_
_entity.id
_entity.type
_entity.pdbx_description
1 polymer ?
#
loop_
_entity_poly.entity_id
_entity_poly.type
_entity_poly.pdbx_seq_one_letter_code
_entity_poly.pdbx_strand_id
1 'polypeptide(L)'
;MNASLMALRSAGVEGVMVDAWWGLVEKDGPFKYNWEGYAELVQMVQKHGLKLQVVMSFHQCGGNVGDSCSIPLPPWVLEEMSKNHDLVYTDKSGRRNPEYISLGCDSLPLLSGRTPIQVYSDYMRSFRNRFKDYLGEVITEIQVGLGPCGELRYPAYPESNGTWKFPGIGEFQCYDKYMRASLEASAEAIGKADWGRGGPHDSGQYNQYPEETRFFQRDGTWNTEYGQFFLEWYSGKLLEHGDKILAAAEGIYRGTGAKLSGKVAGIHWHYRTRSHAAELTSGYYNTRHHDGISAASEDGYKDC
;
A
#
# COMPACT_ATOMS: atom_id res chain seq x y z
N MET A 1 -15.65 3.61 -24.80
CA MET A 1 -16.05 4.03 -23.44
C MET A 1 -17.47 4.60 -23.40
N ASN A 2 -17.84 5.57 -24.25
CA ASN A 2 -19.17 6.22 -24.20
C ASN A 2 -20.38 5.25 -24.23
N ALA A 3 -20.40 4.29 -25.15
CA ALA A 3 -21.47 3.28 -25.23
C ALA A 3 -21.53 2.37 -23.99
N SER A 4 -20.36 2.03 -23.42
CA SER A 4 -20.26 1.21 -22.21
C SER A 4 -20.82 1.93 -20.98
N LEU A 5 -20.50 3.22 -20.80
CA LEU A 5 -21.04 4.02 -19.70
C LEU A 5 -22.57 4.17 -19.80
N MET A 6 -23.08 4.38 -21.02
CA MET A 6 -24.52 4.44 -21.25
C MET A 6 -25.22 3.11 -20.91
N ALA A 7 -24.60 1.97 -21.25
CA ALA A 7 -25.11 0.64 -20.91
C ALA A 7 -25.13 0.42 -19.39
N LEU A 8 -24.05 0.79 -18.68
CA LEU A 8 -23.99 0.72 -17.22
C LEU A 8 -25.10 1.56 -16.57
N ARG A 9 -25.28 2.80 -17.04
CA ARG A 9 -26.35 3.67 -16.54
C ARG A 9 -27.74 3.07 -16.78
N SER A 10 -27.97 2.51 -17.97
CA SER A 10 -29.23 1.85 -18.33
C SER A 10 -29.51 0.61 -17.46
N ALA A 11 -28.45 -0.05 -16.98
CA ALA A 11 -28.54 -1.19 -16.07
C ALA A 11 -28.76 -0.77 -14.60
N GLY A 12 -28.85 0.52 -14.29
CA GLY A 12 -29.09 1.01 -12.93
C GLY A 12 -27.83 1.14 -12.06
N VAL A 13 -26.63 1.08 -12.66
CA VAL A 13 -25.36 1.29 -11.94
C VAL A 13 -25.28 2.73 -11.42
N GLU A 14 -24.87 2.89 -10.16
CA GLU A 14 -24.75 4.21 -9.50
C GLU A 14 -23.52 4.99 -9.98
N GLY A 15 -22.39 4.32 -10.12
CA GLY A 15 -21.12 4.94 -10.49
C GLY A 15 -20.07 3.95 -10.94
N VAL A 16 -18.89 4.46 -11.24
CA VAL A 16 -17.72 3.70 -11.66
C VAL A 16 -16.51 4.09 -10.81
N MET A 17 -15.49 3.24 -10.81
CA MET A 17 -14.23 3.47 -10.12
C MET A 17 -13.09 3.53 -11.14
N VAL A 18 -12.11 4.41 -10.93
CA VAL A 18 -10.94 4.53 -11.79
C VAL A 18 -9.67 4.83 -11.02
N ASP A 19 -8.56 4.23 -11.44
CA ASP A 19 -7.22 4.56 -10.98
C ASP A 19 -6.70 5.86 -11.60
N ALA A 20 -6.37 6.84 -10.76
CA ALA A 20 -5.54 7.98 -11.10
C ALA A 20 -4.07 7.62 -10.93
N TRP A 21 -3.48 7.08 -12.00
CA TRP A 21 -2.12 6.56 -12.01
C TRP A 21 -1.10 7.68 -11.86
N TRP A 22 -0.30 7.60 -10.80
CA TRP A 22 0.79 8.56 -10.55
C TRP A 22 1.76 8.63 -11.73
N GLY A 23 2.17 7.47 -12.25
CA GLY A 23 3.09 7.35 -13.38
C GLY A 23 2.59 7.88 -14.73
N LEU A 24 1.29 8.13 -14.88
CA LEU A 24 0.75 8.81 -16.06
C LEU A 24 0.69 10.33 -15.87
N VAL A 25 0.26 10.76 -14.68
CA VAL A 25 -0.07 12.16 -14.40
C VAL A 25 1.17 13.00 -14.12
N GLU A 26 2.15 12.50 -13.36
CA GLU A 26 3.38 13.24 -13.04
C GLU A 26 4.60 12.70 -13.82
N LYS A 27 4.37 12.20 -15.05
CA LYS A 27 5.39 11.53 -15.85
C LYS A 27 6.53 12.45 -16.33
N ASP A 28 6.22 13.73 -16.59
CA ASP A 28 7.15 14.68 -17.24
C ASP A 28 8.11 15.36 -16.24
N GLY A 29 8.03 14.97 -14.97
CA GLY A 29 8.92 15.39 -13.89
C GLY A 29 8.18 15.91 -12.66
N PRO A 30 8.91 16.19 -11.56
CA PRO A 30 8.35 16.74 -10.33
C PRO A 30 7.44 17.95 -10.58
N PHE A 31 6.25 17.94 -9.97
CA PHE A 31 5.22 18.98 -10.05
C PHE A 31 4.59 19.23 -11.42
N LYS A 32 4.91 18.43 -12.43
CA LYS A 32 4.32 18.55 -13.77
C LYS A 32 3.16 17.58 -13.92
N TYR A 33 2.00 18.00 -13.42
CA TYR A 33 0.78 17.20 -13.44
C TYR A 33 -0.02 17.41 -14.72
N ASN A 34 -0.28 16.34 -15.47
CA ASN A 34 -1.18 16.33 -16.61
C ASN A 34 -2.45 15.53 -16.29
N TRP A 35 -3.55 16.25 -16.09
CA TRP A 35 -4.85 15.68 -15.74
C TRP A 35 -5.83 15.58 -16.91
N GLU A 36 -5.43 15.93 -18.13
CA GLU A 36 -6.38 16.16 -19.23
C GLU A 36 -7.14 14.89 -19.64
N GLY A 37 -6.47 13.74 -19.70
CA GLY A 37 -7.14 12.46 -19.94
C GLY A 37 -8.18 12.11 -18.85
N TYR A 38 -7.89 12.44 -17.59
CA TYR A 38 -8.83 12.26 -16.48
C TYR A 38 -9.96 13.30 -16.51
N ALA A 39 -9.70 14.53 -16.98
CA ALA A 39 -10.72 15.55 -17.14
C ALA A 39 -11.78 15.16 -18.18
N GLU A 40 -11.35 14.62 -19.32
CA GLU A 40 -12.28 14.06 -20.31
C GLU A 40 -13.09 12.90 -19.72
N LEU A 41 -12.47 12.03 -18.93
CA LEU A 41 -13.17 10.93 -18.25
C LEU A 41 -14.23 11.43 -17.27
N VAL A 42 -13.89 12.37 -16.39
CA VAL A 42 -14.83 12.94 -15.41
C VAL A 42 -16.01 13.59 -16.12
N GLN A 43 -15.78 14.33 -17.21
CA GLN A 43 -16.85 14.92 -18.01
C GLN A 43 -17.75 13.86 -18.66
N MET A 44 -17.18 12.77 -19.18
CA MET A 44 -17.97 11.66 -19.71
C MET A 44 -18.84 11.02 -18.64
N VAL A 45 -18.29 10.76 -17.45
CA VAL A 45 -19.02 10.17 -16.32
C VAL A 45 -20.16 11.09 -15.87
N GLN A 46 -19.89 12.39 -15.71
CA GLN A 46 -20.92 13.39 -15.39
C GLN A 46 -22.03 13.43 -16.43
N LYS A 47 -21.70 13.44 -17.72
CA LYS A 47 -22.68 13.49 -18.82
C LYS A 47 -23.66 12.31 -18.80
N HIS A 48 -23.23 11.15 -18.32
CA HIS A 48 -24.08 9.97 -18.16
C HIS A 48 -24.79 9.89 -16.81
N GLY A 49 -24.63 10.90 -15.94
CA GLY A 49 -25.27 10.95 -14.63
C GLY A 49 -24.78 9.87 -13.67
N LEU A 50 -23.55 9.39 -13.86
CA LEU A 50 -22.89 8.40 -13.01
C LEU A 50 -22.02 9.11 -11.94
N LYS A 51 -21.83 8.45 -10.81
CA LYS A 51 -20.83 8.85 -9.81
C LYS A 51 -19.46 8.28 -10.15
N LEU A 52 -18.42 8.87 -9.57
CA LEU A 52 -17.04 8.47 -9.75
C LEU A 52 -16.34 8.30 -8.40
N GLN A 53 -15.74 7.13 -8.20
CA GLN A 53 -14.71 6.91 -7.20
C GLN A 53 -13.35 6.98 -7.90
N VAL A 54 -12.41 7.74 -7.34
CA VAL A 54 -11.06 7.88 -7.89
C VAL A 54 -10.05 7.32 -6.91
N VAL A 55 -9.16 6.44 -7.38
CA VAL A 55 -8.05 5.92 -6.59
C VAL A 55 -6.82 6.78 -6.83
N MET A 56 -6.18 7.29 -5.78
CA MET A 56 -4.86 7.91 -5.86
C MET A 56 -3.81 6.80 -5.95
N SER A 57 -3.55 6.33 -7.17
CA SER A 57 -2.78 5.11 -7.42
C SER A 57 -1.27 5.42 -7.46
N PHE A 58 -0.69 5.49 -6.26
CA PHE A 58 0.76 5.68 -6.03
C PHE A 58 1.60 4.41 -6.21
N HIS A 59 1.08 3.43 -6.95
CA HIS A 59 1.68 2.12 -7.19
C HIS A 59 1.71 1.80 -8.69
N GLN A 60 2.48 0.79 -9.08
CA GLN A 60 2.53 0.27 -10.45
C GLN A 60 1.26 -0.55 -10.80
N CYS A 61 0.68 -0.35 -12.00
CA CYS A 61 -0.17 -1.34 -12.67
C CYS A 61 0.74 -2.38 -13.34
N GLY A 62 0.53 -3.67 -13.10
CA GLY A 62 1.31 -4.73 -13.72
C GLY A 62 2.18 -5.49 -12.73
N GLY A 63 2.12 -6.82 -12.77
CA GLY A 63 2.91 -7.72 -11.91
C GLY A 63 2.07 -8.59 -10.98
N ASN A 64 0.75 -8.33 -10.89
CA ASN A 64 -0.20 -9.07 -10.06
C ASN A 64 -1.31 -9.74 -10.92
N VAL A 65 -2.07 -10.67 -10.33
CA VAL A 65 -3.15 -11.37 -11.02
C VAL A 65 -4.21 -10.40 -11.52
N GLY A 66 -4.50 -10.45 -12.82
CA GLY A 66 -5.55 -9.64 -13.45
C GLY A 66 -5.05 -8.36 -14.11
N ASP A 67 -3.77 -8.01 -13.97
CA ASP A 67 -3.20 -6.84 -14.63
C ASP A 67 -3.05 -7.06 -16.14
N SER A 68 -3.85 -6.36 -16.94
CA SER A 68 -3.70 -6.31 -18.40
C SER A 68 -2.93 -5.08 -18.90
N CYS A 69 -2.59 -4.15 -18.00
CA CYS A 69 -1.75 -2.97 -18.27
C CYS A 69 -0.40 -3.05 -17.55
N SER A 70 0.58 -2.31 -18.07
CA SER A 70 1.84 -2.04 -17.39
C SER A 70 2.02 -0.52 -17.29
N ILE A 71 1.76 0.04 -16.12
CA ILE A 71 1.93 1.47 -15.83
C ILE A 71 2.86 1.57 -14.61
N PRO A 72 4.16 1.85 -14.81
CA PRO A 72 5.10 1.96 -13.70
C PRO A 72 4.87 3.26 -12.92
N LEU A 73 5.61 3.43 -11.82
CA LEU A 73 5.77 4.73 -11.15
C LEU A 73 6.39 5.77 -12.11
N PRO A 74 6.30 7.09 -11.82
CA PRO A 74 6.86 8.11 -12.71
C PRO A 74 8.33 7.87 -13.04
N PRO A 75 8.79 8.12 -14.28
CA PRO A 75 10.18 7.88 -14.68
C PRO A 75 11.22 8.54 -13.77
N TRP A 76 10.96 9.78 -13.32
CA TRP A 76 11.86 10.49 -12.42
C TRP A 76 11.99 9.84 -11.03
N VAL A 77 10.97 9.11 -10.58
CA VAL A 77 11.00 8.33 -9.33
C VAL A 77 11.82 7.07 -9.52
N LEU A 78 11.63 6.38 -10.66
CA LEU A 78 12.42 5.20 -11.01
C LEU A 78 13.91 5.55 -11.12
N GLU A 79 14.24 6.74 -11.62
CA GLU A 79 15.61 7.26 -11.62
C GLU A 79 16.16 7.41 -10.19
N GLU A 80 15.40 7.97 -9.25
CA GLU A 80 15.82 8.04 -7.84
C GLU A 80 15.98 6.65 -7.21
N MET A 81 15.08 5.72 -7.50
CA MET A 81 15.19 4.32 -7.08
C MET A 81 16.44 3.63 -7.64
N SER A 82 16.85 3.97 -8.86
CA SER A 82 18.09 3.44 -9.47
C SER A 82 19.36 4.00 -8.81
N LYS A 83 19.30 5.21 -8.24
CA LYS A 83 20.40 5.82 -7.49
C LYS A 83 20.46 5.29 -6.05
N ASN A 84 19.31 4.93 -5.49
CA ASN A 84 19.17 4.46 -4.12
C ASN A 84 18.22 3.26 -4.05
N HIS A 85 18.79 2.06 -4.13
CA HIS A 85 18.02 0.81 -4.18
C HIS A 85 17.25 0.49 -2.89
N ASP A 86 17.48 1.24 -1.80
CA ASP A 86 16.73 1.10 -0.55
C ASP A 86 15.44 1.93 -0.51
N LEU A 87 15.07 2.61 -1.60
CA LEU A 87 13.78 3.30 -1.72
C LEU A 87 12.58 2.36 -1.87
N VAL A 88 12.82 1.07 -2.03
CA VAL A 88 11.82 0.06 -2.34
C VAL A 88 11.83 -1.05 -1.31
N TYR A 89 10.67 -1.69 -1.12
CA TYR A 89 10.55 -2.83 -0.22
C TYR A 89 11.52 -3.95 -0.59
N THR A 90 12.04 -4.61 0.43
CA THR A 90 13.14 -5.56 0.28
C THR A 90 12.96 -6.75 1.18
N ASP A 91 13.08 -7.95 0.62
CA ASP A 91 13.04 -9.18 1.37
C ASP A 91 14.41 -9.57 1.97
N LYS A 92 14.42 -10.63 2.78
CA LYS A 92 15.63 -11.10 3.46
C LYS A 92 16.75 -11.56 2.52
N SER A 93 16.41 -11.93 1.29
CA SER A 93 17.37 -12.33 0.25
C SER A 93 17.88 -11.12 -0.55
N GLY A 94 17.43 -9.91 -0.22
CA GLY A 94 17.81 -8.68 -0.89
C GLY A 94 17.07 -8.44 -2.21
N ARG A 95 16.01 -9.22 -2.52
CA ARG A 95 15.16 -8.94 -3.67
C ARG A 95 14.36 -7.68 -3.40
N ARG A 96 14.27 -6.83 -4.42
CA ARG A 96 13.69 -5.49 -4.36
C ARG A 96 12.36 -5.48 -5.13
N ASN A 97 11.32 -4.88 -4.55
CA ASN A 97 10.02 -4.73 -5.21
C ASN A 97 9.77 -3.24 -5.59
N PRO A 98 9.87 -2.87 -6.89
CA PRO A 98 9.75 -1.48 -7.32
C PRO A 98 8.30 -0.99 -7.50
N GLU A 99 7.28 -1.79 -7.17
CA GLU A 99 5.88 -1.42 -7.37
C GLU A 99 5.43 -0.23 -6.50
N TYR A 100 6.11 0.00 -5.36
CA TYR A 100 5.78 1.04 -4.38
C TYR A 100 7.05 1.47 -3.60
N ILE A 101 7.03 2.69 -3.05
CA ILE A 101 8.13 3.22 -2.23
C ILE A 101 8.05 2.64 -0.81
N SER A 102 9.14 2.13 -0.26
CA SER A 102 9.15 1.60 1.12
C SER A 102 8.71 2.66 2.13
N LEU A 103 7.80 2.30 3.04
CA LEU A 103 7.33 3.20 4.11
C LEU A 103 8.46 3.68 5.05
N GLY A 104 9.60 2.97 5.08
CA GLY A 104 10.80 3.43 5.79
C GLY A 104 11.31 4.78 5.27
N CYS A 105 10.90 5.19 4.06
CA CYS A 105 11.30 6.43 3.43
C CYS A 105 10.32 7.60 3.67
N ASP A 106 9.15 7.37 4.25
CA ASP A 106 8.00 8.30 4.29
C ASP A 106 8.34 9.74 4.65
N SER A 107 9.26 9.93 5.59
CA SER A 107 9.63 11.23 6.17
C SER A 107 11.02 11.72 5.72
N LEU A 108 11.65 11.05 4.76
CA LEU A 108 13.01 11.37 4.30
C LEU A 108 12.97 12.04 2.91
N PRO A 109 13.68 13.17 2.70
CA PRO A 109 13.58 13.97 1.49
C PRO A 109 14.35 13.37 0.30
N LEU A 110 14.01 12.14 -0.08
CA LEU A 110 14.76 11.31 -1.03
C LEU A 110 14.23 11.39 -2.48
N LEU A 111 13.13 12.09 -2.72
CA LEU A 111 12.49 12.23 -4.04
C LEU A 111 12.68 13.65 -4.57
N SER A 112 13.88 13.91 -5.11
CA SER A 112 14.30 15.23 -5.59
C SER A 112 14.11 16.34 -4.52
N GLY A 113 14.52 16.05 -3.28
CA GLY A 113 14.41 16.97 -2.14
C GLY A 113 13.05 16.97 -1.42
N ARG A 114 12.11 16.13 -1.85
CA ARG A 114 10.81 15.93 -1.19
C ARG A 114 10.73 14.57 -0.51
N THR A 115 9.93 14.49 0.54
CA THR A 115 9.55 13.21 1.17
C THR A 115 8.45 12.51 0.36
N PRO A 116 8.32 11.18 0.42
CA PRO A 116 7.18 10.46 -0.17
C PRO A 116 5.82 11.04 0.24
N ILE A 117 5.62 11.33 1.54
CA ILE A 117 4.37 11.94 2.02
C ILE A 117 4.11 13.30 1.36
N GLN A 118 5.14 14.14 1.19
CA GLN A 118 4.99 15.42 0.49
C GLN A 118 4.62 15.22 -0.98
N VAL A 119 5.26 14.28 -1.67
CA VAL A 119 4.96 13.96 -3.08
C VAL A 119 3.51 13.51 -3.23
N TYR A 120 3.03 12.59 -2.38
CA TYR A 120 1.63 12.14 -2.37
C TYR A 120 0.66 13.29 -2.06
N SER A 121 1.01 14.13 -1.07
CA SER A 121 0.22 15.31 -0.70
C SER A 121 0.10 16.31 -1.85
N ASP A 122 1.19 16.59 -2.56
CA ASP A 122 1.21 17.55 -3.66
C ASP A 122 0.41 17.02 -4.87
N TYR A 123 0.50 15.72 -5.14
CA TYR A 123 -0.34 15.05 -6.14
C TYR A 123 -1.83 15.17 -5.81
N MET A 124 -2.23 14.85 -4.57
CA MET A 124 -3.62 14.99 -4.11
C MET A 124 -4.11 16.45 -4.14
N ARG A 125 -3.26 17.42 -3.77
CA ARG A 125 -3.59 18.86 -3.89
C ARG A 125 -3.80 19.27 -5.34
N SER A 126 -2.94 18.80 -6.24
CA SER A 126 -3.06 19.06 -7.68
C SER A 126 -4.38 18.51 -8.23
N PHE A 127 -4.72 17.27 -7.87
CA PHE A 127 -6.01 16.66 -8.20
C PHE A 127 -7.18 17.49 -7.67
N ARG A 128 -7.19 17.78 -6.37
CA ARG A 128 -8.24 18.57 -5.71
C ARG A 128 -8.45 19.91 -6.41
N ASN A 129 -7.37 20.61 -6.74
CA ASN A 129 -7.45 21.91 -7.42
C ASN A 129 -8.03 21.78 -8.84
N ARG A 130 -7.63 20.75 -9.59
CA ARG A 130 -8.11 20.52 -10.96
C ARG A 130 -9.59 20.15 -11.02
N PHE A 131 -10.05 19.38 -10.04
CA PHE A 131 -11.39 18.77 -10.01
C PHE A 131 -12.32 19.35 -8.95
N LYS A 132 -11.98 20.51 -8.37
CA LYS A 132 -12.72 21.13 -7.25
C LYS A 132 -14.24 21.23 -7.48
N ASP A 133 -14.65 21.51 -8.72
CA ASP A 133 -16.05 21.72 -9.09
C ASP A 133 -16.81 20.40 -9.30
N TYR A 134 -16.12 19.25 -9.22
CA TYR A 134 -16.69 17.91 -9.36
C TYR A 134 -16.70 17.13 -8.04
N LEU A 135 -15.93 17.55 -7.03
CA LEU A 135 -15.82 16.87 -5.74
C LEU A 135 -17.13 16.97 -4.96
N GLY A 136 -17.54 15.86 -4.33
CA GLY A 136 -18.80 15.75 -3.59
C GLY A 136 -20.04 15.58 -4.47
N GLU A 137 -19.95 15.91 -5.76
CA GLU A 137 -21.05 15.76 -6.71
C GLU A 137 -20.84 14.59 -7.65
N VAL A 138 -19.89 14.71 -8.59
CA VAL A 138 -19.57 13.64 -9.54
C VAL A 138 -18.55 12.71 -8.91
N ILE A 139 -17.49 13.27 -8.35
CA ILE A 139 -16.44 12.54 -7.64
C ILE A 139 -16.85 12.42 -6.18
N THR A 140 -17.45 11.29 -5.83
CA THR A 140 -18.06 11.06 -4.51
C THR A 140 -17.10 10.44 -3.51
N GLU A 141 -16.01 9.84 -3.98
CA GLU A 141 -15.04 9.16 -3.13
C GLU A 141 -13.63 9.22 -3.71
N ILE A 142 -12.66 9.45 -2.82
CA ILE A 142 -11.23 9.37 -3.07
C ILE A 142 -10.68 8.20 -2.26
N GLN A 143 -10.27 7.14 -2.94
CA GLN A 143 -9.54 6.05 -2.30
C GLN A 143 -8.04 6.34 -2.37
N VAL A 144 -7.36 6.39 -1.24
CA VAL A 144 -5.94 6.70 -1.18
C VAL A 144 -5.15 5.39 -1.26
N GLY A 145 -4.22 5.29 -2.22
CA GLY A 145 -3.34 4.12 -2.34
C GLY A 145 -2.25 4.13 -1.27
N LEU A 146 -2.15 3.05 -0.50
CA LEU A 146 -1.27 2.96 0.69
C LEU A 146 -0.17 1.90 0.57
N GLY A 147 0.08 1.41 -0.65
CA GLY A 147 1.02 0.33 -0.89
C GLY A 147 0.81 -0.37 -2.23
N PRO A 148 1.39 -1.57 -2.42
CA PRO A 148 1.21 -2.38 -3.63
C PRO A 148 -0.29 -2.65 -3.89
N CYS A 149 -0.70 -2.58 -5.15
CA CYS A 149 -2.13 -2.65 -5.56
C CYS A 149 -3.04 -1.59 -4.88
N GLY A 150 -2.47 -0.52 -4.34
CA GLY A 150 -3.18 0.51 -3.58
C GLY A 150 -3.57 0.09 -2.16
N GLU A 151 -3.15 -1.08 -1.72
CA GLU A 151 -3.53 -1.68 -0.43
C GLU A 151 -2.56 -1.29 0.68
N LEU A 152 -3.08 -1.05 1.88
CA LEU A 152 -2.28 -0.88 3.10
C LEU A 152 -1.72 -2.25 3.51
N ARG A 153 -0.59 -2.61 2.93
CA ARG A 153 0.17 -3.85 3.24
C ARG A 153 1.59 -3.77 2.72
N TYR A 154 2.38 -4.76 3.12
CA TYR A 154 3.65 -5.06 2.48
C TYR A 154 3.48 -5.93 1.22
N PRO A 155 4.43 -5.89 0.25
CA PRO A 155 4.44 -6.76 -0.92
C PRO A 155 4.92 -8.19 -0.60
N ALA A 156 4.24 -8.87 0.34
CA ALA A 156 4.70 -10.12 0.92
C ALA A 156 4.49 -11.37 0.06
N TYR A 157 3.72 -11.27 -1.03
CA TYR A 157 3.37 -12.38 -1.92
C TYR A 157 3.50 -11.99 -3.41
N PRO A 158 4.69 -11.53 -3.86
CA PRO A 158 4.86 -11.09 -5.24
C PRO A 158 4.79 -12.30 -6.20
N GLU A 159 3.78 -12.34 -7.06
CA GLU A 159 3.62 -13.41 -8.05
C GLU A 159 4.59 -13.30 -9.23
N SER A 160 5.12 -12.10 -9.46
CA SER A 160 6.07 -11.82 -10.52
C SER A 160 7.23 -12.81 -10.54
N ASN A 161 7.52 -13.33 -11.75
CA ASN A 161 8.56 -14.32 -12.02
C ASN A 161 8.45 -15.64 -11.22
N GLY A 162 7.26 -15.95 -10.70
CA GLY A 162 7.02 -17.18 -9.92
C GLY A 162 7.67 -17.16 -8.54
N THR A 163 7.99 -15.95 -8.02
CA THR A 163 8.62 -15.75 -6.72
C THR A 163 7.78 -16.35 -5.59
N TRP A 164 6.50 -16.02 -5.59
CA TRP A 164 5.49 -16.59 -4.71
C TRP A 164 4.40 -17.29 -5.54
N LYS A 165 3.79 -18.32 -4.95
CA LYS A 165 2.64 -19.04 -5.48
C LYS A 165 1.66 -19.32 -4.35
N PHE A 166 0.38 -19.12 -4.62
CA PHE A 166 -0.67 -19.47 -3.69
C PHE A 166 -0.61 -20.97 -3.32
N PRO A 167 -0.75 -21.35 -2.03
CA PRO A 167 -1.03 -20.50 -0.86
C PRO A 167 0.19 -20.29 0.05
N GLY A 168 1.39 -19.96 -0.46
CA GLY A 168 2.59 -19.83 0.38
C GLY A 168 2.50 -18.76 1.48
N ILE A 169 3.28 -18.90 2.56
CA ILE A 169 3.28 -17.98 3.71
C ILE A 169 3.71 -16.54 3.39
N GLY A 170 4.40 -16.30 2.27
CA GLY A 170 5.00 -14.99 1.99
C GLY A 170 6.34 -14.76 2.70
N GLU A 171 6.89 -13.56 2.61
CA GLU A 171 8.08 -13.15 3.38
C GLU A 171 7.97 -11.71 3.89
N PHE A 172 8.59 -11.43 5.05
CA PHE A 172 8.71 -10.07 5.57
C PHE A 172 9.52 -9.17 4.64
N GLN A 173 9.04 -7.95 4.41
CA GLN A 173 9.56 -7.01 3.39
C GLN A 173 10.30 -5.80 3.98
N CYS A 174 10.94 -5.96 5.13
CA CYS A 174 11.52 -4.89 5.94
C CYS A 174 13.06 -4.79 5.90
N TYR A 175 13.71 -5.29 4.84
CA TYR A 175 15.17 -5.41 4.79
C TYR A 175 15.89 -4.27 4.06
N ASP A 176 15.15 -3.23 3.61
CA ASP A 176 15.76 -1.99 3.16
C ASP A 176 16.45 -1.28 4.34
N LYS A 177 17.48 -0.47 4.05
CA LYS A 177 18.29 0.13 5.13
C LYS A 177 17.49 1.02 6.08
N TYR A 178 16.40 1.63 5.61
CA TYR A 178 15.61 2.57 6.42
C TYR A 178 14.73 1.81 7.42
N MET A 179 14.06 0.76 6.97
CA MET A 179 13.32 -0.16 7.84
C MET A 179 14.26 -0.87 8.82
N ARG A 180 15.44 -1.31 8.38
CA ARG A 180 16.43 -1.92 9.27
C ARG A 180 16.91 -0.97 10.36
N ALA A 181 17.22 0.29 10.02
CA ALA A 181 17.60 1.29 11.00
C ALA A 181 16.46 1.58 12.00
N SER A 182 15.21 1.58 11.52
CA SER A 182 14.04 1.73 12.41
C SER A 182 13.86 0.54 13.36
N LEU A 183 14.08 -0.69 12.89
CA LEU A 183 14.02 -1.89 13.72
C LEU A 183 15.11 -1.86 14.80
N GLU A 184 16.34 -1.53 14.41
CA GLU A 184 17.49 -1.39 15.32
C GLU A 184 17.21 -0.38 16.43
N ALA A 185 16.76 0.82 16.07
CA ALA A 185 16.40 1.85 17.04
C ALA A 185 15.25 1.41 17.98
N SER A 186 14.26 0.69 17.47
CA SER A 186 13.13 0.18 18.28
C SER A 186 13.59 -0.87 19.29
N ALA A 187 14.55 -1.73 18.91
CA ALA A 187 15.11 -2.74 19.79
C ALA A 187 16.04 -2.13 20.86
N GLU A 188 16.83 -1.12 20.50
CA GLU A 188 17.66 -0.36 21.45
C GLU A 188 16.82 0.35 22.50
N ALA A 189 15.68 0.94 22.10
CA ALA A 189 14.79 1.68 23.00
C ALA A 189 14.22 0.83 24.15
N ILE A 190 14.10 -0.49 23.96
CA ILE A 190 13.63 -1.42 24.99
C ILE A 190 14.78 -2.21 25.67
N GLY A 191 16.04 -1.83 25.41
CA GLY A 191 17.22 -2.48 25.99
C GLY A 191 17.49 -3.89 25.44
N LYS A 192 16.98 -4.20 24.25
CA LYS A 192 17.12 -5.52 23.58
C LYS A 192 17.83 -5.38 22.23
N ALA A 193 18.96 -4.68 22.17
CA ALA A 193 19.67 -4.35 20.93
C ALA A 193 19.87 -5.53 19.95
N ASP A 194 20.10 -6.75 20.47
CA ASP A 194 20.26 -7.95 19.64
C ASP A 194 19.02 -8.32 18.82
N TRP A 195 17.83 -7.90 19.23
CA TRP A 195 16.57 -8.11 18.49
C TRP A 195 16.49 -7.24 17.24
N GLY A 196 17.27 -6.15 17.19
CA GLY A 196 17.26 -5.17 16.11
C GLY A 196 18.16 -5.49 14.92
N ARG A 197 19.01 -6.53 15.01
CA ARG A 197 20.05 -6.81 14.00
C ARG A 197 19.48 -7.22 12.64
N GLY A 198 18.23 -7.68 12.60
CA GLY A 198 17.48 -8.02 11.40
C GLY A 198 16.12 -8.66 11.73
N GLY A 199 15.30 -8.89 10.69
CA GLY A 199 14.04 -9.62 10.85
C GLY A 199 14.27 -11.11 11.18
N PRO A 200 13.19 -11.86 11.53
CA PRO A 200 13.28 -13.23 12.00
C PRO A 200 14.00 -14.15 11.01
N HIS A 201 15.12 -14.73 11.43
CA HIS A 201 15.97 -15.59 10.60
C HIS A 201 15.34 -16.94 10.28
N ASP A 202 14.34 -17.34 11.07
CA ASP A 202 13.69 -18.64 11.06
C ASP A 202 12.27 -18.62 10.45
N SER A 203 11.95 -17.52 9.74
CA SER A 203 10.67 -17.26 9.05
C SER A 203 10.42 -18.07 7.78
N GLY A 204 11.38 -18.87 7.30
CA GLY A 204 11.21 -19.62 6.06
C GLY A 204 11.09 -18.71 4.82
N GLN A 205 10.65 -19.25 3.69
CA GLN A 205 10.63 -18.61 2.37
C GLN A 205 9.20 -18.53 1.82
N TYR A 206 8.98 -17.70 0.79
CA TYR A 206 7.67 -17.38 0.20
C TYR A 206 6.68 -18.55 0.09
N ASN A 207 7.12 -19.71 -0.42
CA ASN A 207 6.25 -20.82 -0.83
C ASN A 207 6.10 -21.93 0.23
N GLN A 208 6.68 -21.75 1.42
CA GLN A 208 6.54 -22.72 2.49
C GLN A 208 5.16 -22.61 3.16
N TYR A 209 4.80 -23.63 3.91
CA TYR A 209 3.65 -23.66 4.81
C TYR A 209 4.10 -23.33 6.24
N PRO A 210 3.20 -22.86 7.13
CA PRO A 210 3.57 -22.46 8.48
C PRO A 210 4.34 -23.53 9.27
N GLU A 211 3.90 -24.80 9.19
CA GLU A 211 4.51 -25.94 9.91
C GLU A 211 5.89 -26.35 9.36
N GLU A 212 6.32 -25.79 8.22
CA GLU A 212 7.66 -26.02 7.66
C GLU A 212 8.68 -24.97 8.14
N THR A 213 8.26 -24.04 9.00
CA THR A 213 9.07 -22.93 9.50
C THR A 213 9.10 -22.94 11.02
N ARG A 214 10.25 -22.62 11.62
CA ARG A 214 10.31 -22.51 13.08
C ARG A 214 9.62 -21.25 13.59
N PHE A 215 9.59 -20.19 12.77
CA PHE A 215 8.92 -18.97 13.18
C PHE A 215 7.41 -19.13 13.21
N PHE A 216 6.74 -19.74 12.20
CA PHE A 216 5.28 -19.75 12.05
C PHE A 216 4.56 -21.04 12.44
N GLN A 217 5.29 -22.13 12.76
CA GLN A 217 4.66 -23.36 13.27
C GLN A 217 3.84 -23.10 14.53
N ARG A 218 2.99 -24.07 14.90
CA ARG A 218 1.99 -23.94 15.98
C ARG A 218 2.48 -23.25 17.27
N ASP A 219 3.67 -23.61 17.76
CA ASP A 219 4.30 -23.05 18.97
C ASP A 219 5.67 -22.42 18.61
N GLY A 220 5.73 -21.75 17.46
CA GLY A 220 6.91 -21.15 16.87
C GLY A 220 7.32 -19.80 17.49
N THR A 221 8.43 -19.26 16.98
CA THR A 221 9.03 -18.01 17.44
C THR A 221 8.08 -16.81 17.38
N TRP A 222 7.06 -16.84 16.49
CA TRP A 222 6.00 -15.83 16.39
C TRP A 222 5.30 -15.53 17.73
N ASN A 223 5.24 -16.50 18.64
CA ASN A 223 4.57 -16.38 19.94
C ASN A 223 5.54 -16.21 21.13
N THR A 224 6.79 -15.81 20.86
CA THR A 224 7.78 -15.47 21.89
C THR A 224 7.83 -13.96 22.13
N GLU A 225 8.51 -13.49 23.19
CA GLU A 225 8.70 -12.05 23.43
C GLU A 225 9.36 -11.34 22.22
N TYR A 226 10.35 -11.99 21.59
CA TYR A 226 10.98 -11.47 20.37
C TYR A 226 9.99 -11.41 19.20
N GLY A 227 9.21 -12.48 19.01
CA GLY A 227 8.20 -12.54 17.96
C GLY A 227 7.13 -11.46 18.10
N GLN A 228 6.62 -11.27 19.31
CA GLN A 228 5.67 -10.20 19.64
C GLN A 228 6.27 -8.83 19.37
N PHE A 229 7.47 -8.54 19.89
CA PHE A 229 8.18 -7.29 19.60
C PHE A 229 8.33 -7.01 18.10
N PHE A 230 8.77 -8.01 17.33
CA PHE A 230 8.98 -7.84 15.89
C PHE A 230 7.65 -7.61 15.15
N LEU A 231 6.61 -8.36 15.48
CA LEU A 231 5.30 -8.25 14.82
C LEU A 231 4.56 -6.97 15.20
N GLU A 232 4.66 -6.51 16.46
CA GLU A 232 4.18 -5.20 16.91
C GLU A 232 4.88 -4.07 16.17
N TRP A 233 6.22 -4.12 16.06
CA TRP A 233 6.96 -3.13 15.29
C TRP A 233 6.56 -3.14 13.81
N TYR A 234 6.52 -4.32 13.19
CA TYR A 234 6.28 -4.45 11.75
C TYR A 234 4.87 -3.99 11.37
N SER A 235 3.85 -4.43 12.10
CA SER A 235 2.46 -3.98 11.90
C SER A 235 2.25 -2.52 12.30
N GLY A 236 2.85 -2.08 13.40
CA GLY A 236 2.80 -0.68 13.84
C GLY A 236 3.38 0.29 12.82
N LYS A 237 4.46 -0.08 12.13
CA LYS A 237 5.02 0.74 11.05
C LYS A 237 4.09 0.87 9.84
N LEU A 238 3.31 -0.17 9.56
CA LEU A 238 2.29 -0.12 8.51
C LEU A 238 1.11 0.79 8.91
N LEU A 239 0.64 0.72 10.17
CA LEU A 239 -0.40 1.61 10.68
C LEU A 239 0.05 3.08 10.66
N GLU A 240 1.26 3.36 11.17
CA GLU A 240 1.83 4.72 11.13
C GLU A 240 1.94 5.29 9.71
N HIS A 241 2.21 4.45 8.72
CA HIS A 241 2.25 4.83 7.30
C HIS A 241 0.86 5.23 6.80
N GLY A 242 -0.13 4.38 7.06
CA GLY A 242 -1.54 4.66 6.77
C GLY A 242 -1.98 6.00 7.38
N ASP A 243 -1.78 6.17 8.68
CA ASP A 243 -2.19 7.37 9.42
C ASP A 243 -1.61 8.64 8.83
N LYS A 244 -0.31 8.66 8.54
CA LYS A 244 0.36 9.86 8.00
C LYS A 244 -0.21 10.26 6.64
N ILE A 245 -0.42 9.31 5.74
CA ILE A 245 -0.93 9.59 4.40
C ILE A 245 -2.40 9.99 4.45
N LEU A 246 -3.21 9.30 5.27
CA LEU A 246 -4.63 9.58 5.41
C LEU A 246 -4.90 10.88 6.13
N ALA A 247 -4.12 11.23 7.15
CA ALA A 247 -4.19 12.54 7.79
C ALA A 247 -3.87 13.67 6.80
N ALA A 248 -2.90 13.45 5.91
CA ALA A 248 -2.61 14.40 4.84
C ALA A 248 -3.76 14.50 3.83
N ALA A 249 -4.34 13.38 3.41
CA ALA A 249 -5.49 13.33 2.52
C ALA A 249 -6.72 14.04 3.14
N GLU A 250 -7.01 13.75 4.41
CA GLU A 250 -8.07 14.38 5.18
C GLU A 250 -7.88 15.91 5.22
N GLY A 251 -6.68 16.39 5.50
CA GLY A 251 -6.37 17.82 5.45
C GLY A 251 -6.60 18.45 4.06
N ILE A 252 -6.45 17.69 2.97
CA ILE A 252 -6.59 18.17 1.59
C ILE A 252 -8.06 18.16 1.12
N TYR A 253 -8.80 17.10 1.43
CA TYR A 253 -10.15 16.87 0.93
C TYR A 253 -11.26 17.26 1.92
N ARG A 254 -10.92 17.65 3.15
CA ARG A 254 -11.89 18.16 4.12
C ARG A 254 -12.76 19.26 3.53
N GLY A 255 -14.07 19.12 3.73
CA GLY A 255 -15.07 20.09 3.27
C GLY A 255 -15.37 20.04 1.77
N THR A 256 -14.78 19.12 1.00
CA THR A 256 -15.10 18.95 -0.43
C THR A 256 -16.36 18.11 -0.68
N GLY A 257 -16.87 17.41 0.34
CA GLY A 257 -18.03 16.52 0.22
C GLY A 257 -17.70 15.12 -0.32
N ALA A 258 -16.49 14.90 -0.86
CA ALA A 258 -16.03 13.56 -1.21
C ALA A 258 -15.64 12.76 0.05
N LYS A 259 -15.98 11.47 0.06
CA LYS A 259 -15.54 10.53 1.10
C LYS A 259 -14.07 10.16 0.89
N LEU A 260 -13.37 9.86 1.98
CA LEU A 260 -12.04 9.26 1.92
C LEU A 260 -12.12 7.78 2.28
N SER A 261 -11.34 6.99 1.57
CA SER A 261 -11.14 5.58 1.85
C SER A 261 -9.72 5.16 1.50
N GLY A 262 -9.45 3.89 1.69
CA GLY A 262 -8.16 3.23 1.71
C GLY A 262 -8.49 1.74 1.78
N LYS A 263 -7.59 0.92 1.26
CA LYS A 263 -7.90 -0.47 0.96
C LYS A 263 -7.07 -1.39 1.84
N VAL A 264 -7.72 -2.33 2.50
CA VAL A 264 -7.07 -3.42 3.23
C VAL A 264 -7.16 -4.69 2.38
N ALA A 265 -6.08 -5.47 2.32
CA ALA A 265 -6.04 -6.69 1.51
C ALA A 265 -6.72 -7.87 2.21
N GLY A 266 -7.46 -8.68 1.44
CA GLY A 266 -8.10 -9.90 1.93
C GLY A 266 -7.14 -11.10 1.97
N ILE A 267 -6.36 -11.25 3.05
CA ILE A 267 -5.37 -12.33 3.20
C ILE A 267 -6.00 -13.54 3.90
N HIS A 268 -6.66 -14.39 3.11
CA HIS A 268 -7.48 -15.46 3.66
C HIS A 268 -6.75 -16.81 3.83
N TRP A 269 -5.60 -17.01 3.19
CA TRP A 269 -4.88 -18.28 3.30
C TRP A 269 -4.12 -18.35 4.62
N HIS A 270 -3.97 -19.57 5.14
CA HIS A 270 -3.44 -19.82 6.49
C HIS A 270 -4.21 -19.18 7.66
N TYR A 271 -5.34 -18.50 7.43
CA TYR A 271 -6.19 -17.93 8.50
C TYR A 271 -6.64 -18.96 9.56
N ARG A 272 -6.71 -20.24 9.19
CA ARG A 272 -7.09 -21.32 10.13
C ARG A 272 -5.91 -21.89 10.93
N THR A 273 -4.67 -21.46 10.69
CA THR A 273 -3.52 -21.82 11.53
C THR A 273 -3.48 -20.94 12.77
N ARG A 274 -2.60 -21.20 13.75
CA ARG A 274 -2.51 -20.32 14.93
C ARG A 274 -1.77 -19.03 14.65
N SER A 275 -0.77 -19.10 13.77
CA SER A 275 0.11 -17.99 13.44
C SER A 275 -0.47 -17.05 12.41
N HIS A 276 -1.44 -17.49 11.58
CA HIS A 276 -1.99 -16.66 10.51
C HIS A 276 -0.88 -16.11 9.60
N ALA A 277 0.12 -16.95 9.28
CA ALA A 277 1.42 -16.53 8.76
C ALA A 277 1.38 -15.54 7.58
N ALA A 278 0.41 -15.68 6.67
CA ALA A 278 0.24 -14.80 5.53
C ALA A 278 -0.22 -13.38 5.91
N GLU A 279 -1.10 -13.26 6.91
CA GLU A 279 -1.50 -11.97 7.47
C GLU A 279 -0.29 -11.30 8.12
N LEU A 280 0.49 -12.06 8.92
CA LEU A 280 1.69 -11.55 9.59
C LEU A 280 2.73 -11.01 8.60
N THR A 281 3.06 -11.76 7.54
CA THR A 281 4.04 -11.31 6.53
C THR A 281 3.52 -10.12 5.73
N SER A 282 2.19 -9.98 5.56
CA SER A 282 1.55 -8.83 4.90
C SER A 282 1.48 -7.59 5.78
N GLY A 283 1.81 -7.70 7.07
CA GLY A 283 1.83 -6.60 8.05
C GLY A 283 0.60 -6.55 8.95
N TYR A 284 -0.35 -7.48 8.81
CA TYR A 284 -1.50 -7.58 9.70
C TYR A 284 -1.14 -8.48 10.87
N TYR A 285 -0.90 -7.89 12.04
CA TYR A 285 -0.64 -8.67 13.24
C TYR A 285 -1.92 -9.30 13.80
N ASN A 286 -2.59 -10.10 12.98
CA ASN A 286 -3.75 -10.88 13.36
C ASN A 286 -3.29 -12.29 13.74
N THR A 287 -3.72 -12.79 14.89
CA THR A 287 -3.46 -14.17 15.31
C THR A 287 -4.70 -14.71 16.02
N ARG A 288 -4.70 -15.99 16.37
CA ARG A 288 -5.80 -16.60 17.14
C ARG A 288 -6.13 -15.86 18.45
N HIS A 289 -5.17 -15.14 19.03
CA HIS A 289 -5.29 -14.48 20.33
C HIS A 289 -5.14 -12.95 20.26
N HIS A 290 -4.98 -12.38 19.06
CA HIS A 290 -4.75 -10.96 18.86
C HIS A 290 -5.49 -10.49 17.60
N ASP A 291 -6.37 -9.51 17.73
CA ASP A 291 -7.07 -8.92 16.59
C ASP A 291 -6.24 -7.75 16.03
N GLY A 292 -5.59 -7.99 14.90
CA GLY A 292 -4.80 -6.97 14.19
C GLY A 292 -5.56 -6.21 13.13
N ILE A 293 -6.78 -6.64 12.77
CA ILE A 293 -7.60 -6.01 11.73
C ILE A 293 -8.42 -4.88 12.34
N SER A 294 -8.93 -5.07 13.56
CA SER A 294 -9.66 -4.02 14.27
C SER A 294 -8.83 -2.74 14.40
N ALA A 295 -7.53 -2.85 14.70
CA ALA A 295 -6.60 -1.72 14.74
C ALA A 295 -6.45 -0.99 13.39
N ALA A 296 -6.52 -1.70 12.25
CA ALA A 296 -6.55 -1.08 10.93
C ALA A 296 -7.92 -0.46 10.58
N SER A 297 -8.99 -0.85 11.28
CA SER A 297 -10.37 -0.43 11.04
C SER A 297 -10.88 0.68 11.98
N GLU A 298 -10.38 0.73 13.22
CA GLU A 298 -10.80 1.67 14.27
C GLU A 298 -10.39 3.12 13.95
N ASP A 299 -9.39 3.32 13.10
CA ASP A 299 -9.00 4.63 12.55
C ASP A 299 -9.86 5.09 11.35
N GLY A 300 -11.03 4.46 11.13
CA GLY A 300 -12.09 4.97 10.25
C GLY A 300 -12.43 4.11 9.03
N TYR A 301 -11.94 2.88 8.95
CA TYR A 301 -12.27 1.96 7.86
C TYR A 301 -13.42 1.04 8.26
N LYS A 302 -14.63 1.42 7.87
CA LYS A 302 -15.75 0.47 7.84
C LYS A 302 -15.58 -0.44 6.63
N ASP A 303 -15.56 -1.74 6.87
CA ASP A 303 -15.64 -2.77 5.84
C ASP A 303 -16.77 -2.46 4.84
N CYS A 304 -16.47 -2.65 3.55
CA CYS A 304 -17.45 -2.72 2.47
C CYS A 304 -18.10 -4.10 2.41
#